data_AF-A0A0A2Z480-F1
#
_entry.id   AF-A0A0A2Z480-F1
#
_cell.length_a   1.000
_cell.length_b   1.000
_cell.length_c   1.000
_cell.angle_alpha   90.00
_cell.angle_beta   90.00
_cell.angle_gamma   90.00
#
_symmetry.space_group_name_H-M   'P 1'
#
loop_
_entity.id
_entity.type
_entity.pdbx_description
1 polymer ?
#
loop_
_entity_poly.entity_id
_entity_poly.type
_entity_poly.pdbx_seq_one_letter_code
_entity_poly.pdbx_strand_id
1 'polypeptide(L)'
;MKKERVITPERRRFLKDATKTVGGLASLGILLGLPQKQSLAKDGVALRPPFALSDEKQFTEACIRCGQCVQACPYDMLYLASWVSDLQAGTPYFIARKKPCEMCEDIPCAKACPSGALDANADDINQARMGLAVLLDHETCLNWQGLRCDVCYRVCPLIDKAITLEMQHNERTGKHAYLIPTVHSDACTGCGKCEEACVLEEAAIKVLPMQLAKGVLGHHYRFGWQEKDKAGHSLFEGETISLPVRQPEVK
;
A
#
# COMPACT_ATOMS: atom_id res chain seq x y z
N MET A 1 -41.28 31.16 54.55
CA MET A 1 -40.07 30.53 55.13
C MET A 1 -39.03 30.33 54.04
N LYS A 2 -38.00 31.19 53.97
CA LYS A 2 -36.89 31.06 53.00
C LYS A 2 -35.71 30.42 53.76
N LYS A 3 -35.40 29.16 53.46
CA LYS A 3 -34.33 28.41 54.13
C LYS A 3 -33.00 28.84 53.52
N GLU A 4 -32.27 29.71 54.21
CA GLU A 4 -30.93 30.13 53.81
C GLU A 4 -29.97 28.93 53.88
N ARG A 5 -29.43 28.54 52.71
CA ARG A 5 -28.46 27.46 52.62
C ARG A 5 -27.10 27.99 53.09
N VAL A 6 -26.67 27.60 54.28
CA VAL A 6 -25.31 27.85 54.77
C VAL A 6 -24.33 27.06 53.89
N ILE A 7 -23.55 27.78 53.08
CA ILE A 7 -22.50 27.18 52.24
C ILE A 7 -21.24 27.07 53.09
N THR A 8 -20.94 25.88 53.59
CA THR A 8 -19.71 25.63 54.37
C THR A 8 -18.47 25.67 53.46
N PRO A 9 -17.34 26.26 53.93
CA PRO A 9 -16.10 26.39 53.14
C PRO A 9 -15.57 25.04 52.65
N GLU A 10 -15.72 23.99 53.46
CA GLU A 10 -15.25 22.63 53.13
C GLU A 10 -16.04 22.01 51.98
N ARG A 11 -17.36 22.21 51.93
CA ARG A 11 -18.20 21.74 50.82
C ARG A 11 -17.87 22.44 49.51
N ARG A 12 -17.52 23.74 49.58
CA ARG A 12 -17.03 24.49 48.41
C ARG A 12 -15.65 23.99 47.95
N ARG A 13 -14.77 23.61 48.87
CA ARG A 13 -13.45 23.06 48.55
C ARG A 13 -13.55 21.68 47.90
N PHE A 14 -14.35 20.78 48.48
CA PHE A 14 -14.65 19.46 47.92
C PHE A 14 -15.22 19.54 46.50
N LEU A 15 -16.20 20.41 46.24
CA LEU A 15 -16.77 20.59 44.90
C LEU A 15 -15.73 21.13 43.90
N LYS A 16 -14.86 22.06 44.32
CA LYS A 16 -13.77 22.57 43.47
C LYS A 16 -12.75 21.48 43.13
N ASP A 17 -12.36 20.67 44.11
CA ASP A 17 -11.37 19.61 43.92
C ASP A 17 -11.94 18.47 43.07
N ALA A 18 -13.21 18.10 43.30
CA ALA A 18 -13.92 17.14 42.44
C ALA A 18 -14.09 17.63 41.00
N THR A 19 -14.37 18.92 40.80
CA THR A 19 -14.48 19.49 39.44
C THR A 19 -13.13 19.48 38.73
N LYS A 20 -12.03 19.77 39.44
CA LYS A 20 -10.67 19.73 38.90
C LYS A 20 -10.24 18.30 38.53
N THR A 21 -10.52 17.32 39.39
CA THR A 21 -10.14 15.92 39.11
C THR A 21 -10.96 15.33 37.98
N VAL A 22 -12.28 15.56 37.95
CA VAL A 22 -13.14 15.10 36.84
C VAL A 22 -12.75 15.81 35.53
N GLY A 23 -12.54 17.12 35.56
CA GLY A 23 -12.08 17.87 34.38
C GLY A 23 -10.71 17.41 33.88
N GLY A 24 -9.77 17.13 34.79
CA GLY A 24 -8.44 16.61 34.47
C GLY A 24 -8.49 15.20 33.86
N LEU A 25 -9.27 14.29 34.44
CA LEU A 25 -9.42 12.94 33.92
C LEU A 25 -10.19 12.90 32.59
N ALA A 26 -11.22 13.74 32.43
CA ALA A 26 -11.97 13.82 31.18
C ALA A 26 -11.10 14.39 30.03
N SER A 27 -10.34 15.46 30.29
CA SER A 27 -9.42 16.02 29.30
C SER A 27 -8.30 15.05 28.93
N LEU A 28 -7.72 14.37 29.92
CA LEU A 28 -6.72 13.33 29.68
C LEU A 28 -7.31 12.13 28.91
N GLY A 29 -8.53 11.70 29.25
CA GLY A 29 -9.23 10.63 28.53
C GLY A 29 -9.55 10.99 27.08
N ILE A 30 -9.89 12.25 26.79
CA ILE A 30 -10.08 12.75 25.42
C ILE A 30 -8.73 12.80 24.68
N LEU A 31 -7.69 13.37 25.29
CA LEU A 31 -6.34 13.45 24.71
C LEU A 31 -5.77 12.07 24.37
N LEU A 32 -5.94 11.09 25.26
CA LEU A 32 -5.45 9.73 25.07
C LEU A 32 -6.38 8.86 24.19
N GLY A 33 -7.68 9.19 24.12
CA GLY A 33 -8.66 8.43 23.36
C GLY A 33 -8.76 8.81 21.87
N LEU A 34 -8.38 10.04 21.50
CA LEU A 34 -8.37 10.50 20.10
C LEU A 34 -7.47 9.69 19.14
N PRO A 35 -6.23 9.30 19.50
CA PRO A 35 -5.37 8.54 18.59
C PRO A 35 -5.78 7.07 18.43
N GLN A 36 -6.71 6.52 19.22
CA GLN A 36 -6.95 5.08 19.30
C GLN A 36 -7.84 4.50 18.16
N LYS A 37 -8.40 5.33 17.27
CA LYS A 37 -9.38 4.89 16.26
C LYS A 37 -8.87 4.87 14.81
N GLN A 38 -7.65 4.46 14.55
CA GLN A 38 -7.17 4.19 13.18
C GLN A 38 -6.84 2.71 13.04
N SER A 39 -7.86 1.89 12.76
CA SER A 39 -7.60 0.54 12.26
C SER A 39 -7.18 0.68 10.78
N LEU A 40 -5.87 0.75 10.55
CA LEU A 40 -5.26 0.87 9.21
C LEU A 40 -5.73 -0.22 8.23
N ALA A 41 -6.21 -1.36 8.75
CA ALA A 41 -6.68 -2.47 7.94
C ALA A 41 -7.91 -2.13 7.07
N LYS A 42 -8.82 -1.28 7.56
CA LYS A 42 -10.04 -0.87 6.86
C LYS A 42 -9.87 0.35 5.97
N ASP A 43 -9.06 1.31 6.42
CA ASP A 43 -8.93 2.60 5.75
C ASP A 43 -7.98 2.60 4.56
N GLY A 44 -7.25 1.50 4.31
CA GLY A 44 -6.27 1.37 3.23
C GLY A 44 -4.91 1.96 3.61
N VAL A 45 -3.88 1.62 2.84
CA VAL A 45 -2.52 2.11 3.08
C VAL A 45 -2.30 3.44 2.37
N ALA A 46 -1.66 4.38 3.06
CA ALA A 46 -1.31 5.67 2.48
C ALA A 46 -0.10 5.50 1.53
N LEU A 47 -0.27 5.96 0.29
CA LEU A 47 0.71 5.83 -0.79
C LEU A 47 1.18 7.21 -1.25
N ARG A 48 2.42 7.28 -1.72
CA ARG A 48 2.98 8.52 -2.27
C ARG A 48 2.47 8.77 -3.70
N PRO A 49 2.34 10.05 -4.14
CA PRO A 49 1.96 10.39 -5.51
C PRO A 49 2.90 9.77 -6.57
N PRO A 50 2.50 9.74 -7.86
CA PRO A 50 3.38 9.22 -8.91
C PRO A 50 4.68 10.00 -8.98
N PHE A 51 5.77 9.27 -9.27
CA PHE A 51 7.14 9.77 -9.34
C PHE A 51 7.69 10.38 -8.06
N ALA A 52 7.13 10.04 -6.90
CA ALA A 52 7.80 10.29 -5.63
C ALA A 52 9.15 9.57 -5.56
N LEU A 53 10.13 10.23 -4.95
CA LEU A 53 11.40 9.59 -4.63
C LEU A 53 11.14 8.28 -3.86
N SER A 54 11.76 7.19 -4.32
CA SER A 54 11.51 5.85 -3.79
C SER A 54 11.97 5.69 -2.35
N ASP A 55 13.01 6.43 -1.94
CA ASP A 55 13.47 6.45 -0.56
C ASP A 55 12.63 7.44 0.26
N GLU A 56 11.93 6.93 1.26
CA GLU A 56 10.98 7.70 2.07
C GLU A 56 11.65 8.85 2.85
N LYS A 57 12.92 8.68 3.24
CA LYS A 57 13.69 9.71 3.93
C LYS A 57 14.07 10.82 2.96
N GLN A 58 14.59 10.48 1.79
CA GLN A 58 14.90 11.46 0.74
C GLN A 58 13.64 12.22 0.29
N PHE A 59 12.52 11.51 0.10
CA PHE A 59 11.23 12.13 -0.23
C PHE A 59 10.83 13.17 0.81
N THR A 60 10.88 12.79 2.08
CA THR A 60 10.54 13.66 3.21
C THR A 60 11.42 14.91 3.25
N GLU A 61 12.73 14.74 3.08
CA GLU A 61 13.72 15.82 3.13
C GLU A 61 13.55 16.78 1.95
N ALA A 62 13.26 16.26 0.76
CA ALA A 62 13.00 17.05 -0.44
C ALA A 62 11.63 17.74 -0.40
N CYS A 63 10.63 17.19 0.28
CA CYS A 63 9.28 17.74 0.29
C CYS A 63 9.19 19.01 1.16
N ILE A 64 9.03 20.16 0.48
CA ILE A 64 8.84 21.46 1.16
C ILE A 64 7.40 21.69 1.66
N ARG A 65 6.52 20.68 1.56
CA ARG A 65 5.13 20.71 2.07
C ARG A 65 4.28 21.87 1.52
N CYS A 66 4.55 22.28 0.28
CA CYS A 66 3.86 23.40 -0.36
C CYS A 66 2.43 23.08 -0.85
N GLY A 67 2.08 21.80 -0.97
CA GLY A 67 0.74 21.36 -1.42
C GLY A 67 0.42 21.58 -2.91
N GLN A 68 1.37 22.03 -3.72
CA GLN A 68 1.14 22.30 -5.15
C GLN A 68 0.73 21.04 -5.93
N CYS A 69 1.32 19.88 -5.62
CA CYS A 69 0.92 18.60 -6.23
C CYS A 69 -0.54 18.24 -5.95
N VAL A 70 -1.04 18.56 -4.74
CA VAL A 70 -2.43 18.32 -4.35
C VAL A 70 -3.37 19.21 -5.16
N GLN A 71 -3.04 20.50 -5.29
CA GLN A 71 -3.84 21.45 -6.07
C GLN A 71 -3.81 21.16 -7.57
N ALA A 72 -2.69 20.65 -8.09
CA ALA A 72 -2.54 20.31 -9.50
C ALA A 72 -3.23 19.00 -9.89
N CYS A 73 -3.69 18.19 -8.93
CA CYS A 73 -4.37 16.94 -9.21
C CYS A 73 -5.82 17.20 -9.66
N PRO A 74 -6.19 16.92 -10.92
CA PRO A 74 -7.54 17.23 -11.44
C PRO A 74 -8.63 16.33 -10.86
N TYR A 75 -8.24 15.27 -10.15
CA TYR A 75 -9.16 14.27 -9.60
C TYR A 75 -9.24 14.31 -8.08
N ASP A 76 -8.68 15.29 -7.37
CA ASP A 76 -8.81 15.45 -5.91
C ASP A 76 -8.52 14.15 -5.11
N MET A 77 -7.57 13.34 -5.58
CA MET A 77 -7.20 12.07 -4.94
C MET A 77 -6.05 12.22 -3.94
N LEU A 78 -5.31 13.33 -4.02
CA LEU A 78 -4.17 13.60 -3.16
C LEU A 78 -4.63 14.39 -1.93
N TYR A 79 -4.08 14.06 -0.78
CA TYR A 79 -4.33 14.72 0.49
C TYR A 79 -3.01 15.07 1.17
N LEU A 80 -3.04 16.07 2.06
CA LEU A 80 -1.90 16.39 2.91
C LEU A 80 -2.03 15.66 4.24
N ALA A 81 -0.95 14.97 4.65
CA ALA A 81 -0.90 14.28 5.93
C ALA A 81 -1.12 15.27 7.08
N SER A 82 -2.05 14.93 7.98
CA SER A 82 -2.27 15.71 9.20
C SER A 82 -1.21 15.38 10.26
N TRP A 83 -1.17 16.17 11.33
CA TRP A 83 -0.29 15.94 12.48
C TRP A 83 -0.58 14.64 13.24
N VAL A 84 -1.76 14.06 13.04
CA VAL A 84 -2.23 12.82 13.68
C VAL A 84 -2.10 11.63 12.71
N SER A 85 -1.56 11.83 11.51
CA SER A 85 -1.29 10.75 10.56
C SER A 85 0.02 10.04 10.91
N ASP A 86 0.11 8.75 10.59
CA ASP A 86 1.38 8.00 10.62
C ASP A 86 2.40 8.52 9.60
N LEU A 87 1.93 9.25 8.58
CA LEU A 87 2.79 9.96 7.65
C LEU A 87 3.24 11.30 8.22
N GLN A 88 4.41 11.75 7.78
CA GLN A 88 4.93 13.05 8.19
C GLN A 88 4.01 14.19 7.76
N ALA A 89 3.64 15.04 8.72
CA ALA A 89 2.70 16.13 8.52
C ALA A 89 3.07 17.02 7.33
N GLY A 90 2.06 17.38 6.54
CA GLY A 90 2.19 18.22 5.35
C GLY A 90 2.74 17.51 4.10
N THR A 91 3.06 16.22 4.18
CA THR A 91 3.48 15.46 2.99
C THR A 91 2.26 14.92 2.22
N PRO A 92 2.31 14.88 0.87
CA PRO A 92 1.19 14.41 0.07
C PRO A 92 1.07 12.88 0.08
N TYR A 93 -0.16 12.38 0.05
CA TYR A 93 -0.47 10.96 -0.05
C TYR A 93 -1.84 10.72 -0.70
N PHE A 94 -2.12 9.50 -1.09
CA PHE A 94 -3.47 9.04 -1.43
C PHE A 94 -3.73 7.68 -0.81
N ILE A 95 -4.99 7.25 -0.82
CA ILE A 95 -5.40 5.93 -0.35
C ILE A 95 -6.08 5.24 -1.53
N ALA A 96 -5.43 4.20 -2.05
CA ALA A 96 -5.89 3.45 -3.23
C ALA A 96 -7.35 3.00 -3.10
N ARG A 97 -7.73 2.40 -1.95
CA ARG A 97 -9.10 1.95 -1.69
C ARG A 97 -10.17 3.05 -1.75
N LYS A 98 -9.81 4.31 -1.46
CA LYS A 98 -10.75 5.44 -1.44
C LYS A 98 -10.81 6.15 -2.79
N LYS A 99 -9.65 6.50 -3.34
CA LYS A 99 -9.53 7.15 -4.64
C LYS A 99 -8.16 6.84 -5.25
N PRO A 100 -8.10 5.97 -6.28
CA PRO A 100 -6.85 5.57 -6.88
C PRO A 100 -6.27 6.67 -7.80
N CYS A 101 -5.05 6.45 -8.27
CA CYS A 101 -4.45 7.26 -9.31
C CYS A 101 -5.14 7.04 -10.65
N GLU A 102 -5.60 8.14 -11.24
CA GLU A 102 -6.23 8.16 -12.56
C GLU A 102 -5.24 8.10 -13.73
N MET A 103 -3.94 8.00 -13.45
CA MET A 103 -2.90 7.79 -14.47
C MET A 103 -2.91 8.88 -15.57
N CYS A 104 -2.98 10.15 -15.18
CA CYS A 104 -2.97 11.29 -16.11
C CYS A 104 -1.70 11.27 -16.99
N GLU A 105 -1.86 11.35 -18.31
CA GLU A 105 -0.75 11.33 -19.28
C GLU A 105 0.19 12.54 -19.12
N ASP A 106 -0.34 13.69 -18.74
CA ASP A 106 0.40 14.93 -18.55
C ASP A 106 1.05 15.07 -17.17
N ILE A 107 0.74 14.17 -16.23
CA ILE A 107 1.33 14.06 -14.88
C ILE A 107 1.42 15.43 -14.14
N PRO A 108 0.30 16.17 -14.02
CA PRO A 108 0.32 17.56 -13.55
C PRO A 108 0.80 17.65 -12.08
N CYS A 109 0.53 16.63 -11.27
CA CYS A 109 0.96 16.58 -9.87
C CYS A 109 2.48 16.53 -9.72
N ALA A 110 3.20 15.80 -10.58
CA ALA A 110 4.66 15.71 -10.53
C ALA A 110 5.31 16.97 -11.11
N LYS A 111 4.80 17.47 -12.25
CA LYS A 111 5.28 18.70 -12.90
C LYS A 111 5.11 19.95 -12.04
N ALA A 112 4.09 19.97 -11.18
CA ALA A 112 3.87 21.04 -10.22
C ALA A 112 4.81 20.98 -8.99
N CYS A 113 5.71 20.00 -8.86
CA CYS A 113 6.61 19.89 -7.72
C CYS A 113 7.86 20.79 -7.92
N PRO A 114 8.05 21.85 -7.11
CA PRO A 114 9.18 22.75 -7.27
C PRO A 114 10.46 22.23 -6.62
N SER A 115 10.36 21.28 -5.69
CA SER A 115 11.47 20.84 -4.84
C SER A 115 12.14 19.54 -5.30
N GLY A 116 11.60 18.88 -6.34
CA GLY A 116 12.08 17.59 -6.81
C GLY A 116 11.72 16.40 -5.91
N ALA A 117 10.80 16.58 -4.95
CA ALA A 117 10.26 15.46 -4.17
C ALA A 117 9.43 14.49 -5.04
N LEU A 118 8.81 15.03 -6.10
CA LEU A 118 8.29 14.28 -7.23
C LEU A 118 9.15 14.63 -8.46
N ASP A 119 9.48 13.66 -9.29
CA ASP A 119 10.25 13.91 -10.52
C ASP A 119 9.41 14.71 -11.53
N ALA A 120 9.74 15.99 -11.68
CA ALA A 120 9.05 16.90 -12.59
C ALA A 120 9.37 16.65 -14.07
N ASN A 121 10.44 15.89 -14.36
CA ASN A 121 10.85 15.53 -15.73
C ASN A 121 10.24 14.19 -16.18
N ALA A 122 9.33 13.62 -15.40
CA ALA A 122 8.66 12.39 -15.76
C ALA A 122 7.72 12.60 -16.96
N ASP A 123 7.92 11.79 -18.00
CA ASP A 123 7.20 11.92 -19.28
C ASP A 123 6.20 10.78 -19.55
N ASP A 124 6.31 9.64 -18.86
CA ASP A 124 5.45 8.47 -19.07
C ASP A 124 4.93 7.93 -17.75
N ILE A 125 3.65 8.15 -17.47
CA ILE A 125 2.96 7.76 -16.24
C ILE A 125 3.05 6.26 -15.93
N ASN A 126 3.28 5.41 -16.93
CA ASN A 126 3.44 3.97 -16.75
C ASN A 126 4.75 3.58 -16.04
N GLN A 127 5.68 4.53 -15.92
CA GLN A 127 6.94 4.36 -15.20
C GLN A 127 6.83 4.74 -13.72
N ALA A 128 5.70 5.29 -13.28
CA ALA A 128 5.48 5.61 -11.88
C ALA A 128 5.59 4.36 -10.99
N ARG A 129 6.12 4.52 -9.77
CA ARG A 129 6.23 3.46 -8.75
C ARG A 129 5.68 3.97 -7.42
N MET A 130 4.36 4.18 -7.36
CA MET A 130 3.63 4.62 -6.18
C MET A 130 3.53 3.53 -5.10
N GLY A 131 3.59 2.27 -5.52
CA GLY A 131 3.49 1.09 -4.69
C GLY A 131 3.43 -0.18 -5.55
N LEU A 132 3.07 -1.31 -4.93
CA LEU A 132 2.89 -2.60 -5.58
C LEU A 132 1.56 -3.21 -5.14
N ALA A 133 0.73 -3.61 -6.10
CA ALA A 133 -0.47 -4.39 -5.80
C ALA A 133 -0.06 -5.81 -5.39
N VAL A 134 -0.63 -6.30 -4.29
CA VAL A 134 -0.38 -7.63 -3.75
C VAL A 134 -1.73 -8.26 -3.44
N LEU A 135 -1.94 -9.48 -3.93
CA LEU A 135 -3.06 -10.30 -3.50
C LEU A 135 -2.74 -10.83 -2.09
N LEU A 136 -3.31 -10.20 -1.07
CA LEU A 136 -3.00 -10.50 0.33
C LEU A 136 -3.88 -11.61 0.90
N ASP A 137 -5.14 -11.67 0.45
CA ASP A 137 -6.13 -12.60 0.99
C ASP A 137 -6.56 -13.62 -0.06
N HIS A 138 -5.95 -14.81 0.00
CA HIS A 138 -6.30 -15.94 -0.84
C HIS A 138 -7.57 -16.66 -0.34
N GLU A 139 -7.96 -16.49 0.92
CA GLU A 139 -9.13 -17.15 1.50
C GLU A 139 -10.44 -16.44 1.15
N THR A 140 -10.41 -15.13 0.91
CA THR A 140 -11.62 -14.35 0.56
C THR A 140 -11.68 -13.98 -0.93
N CYS A 141 -10.56 -13.98 -1.66
CA CYS A 141 -10.56 -13.65 -3.08
C CYS A 141 -11.48 -14.57 -3.89
N LEU A 142 -12.45 -13.99 -4.60
CA LEU A 142 -13.46 -14.74 -5.36
C LEU A 142 -12.86 -15.73 -6.37
N ASN A 143 -11.74 -15.38 -7.01
CA ASN A 143 -11.05 -16.30 -7.93
C ASN A 143 -10.42 -17.50 -7.23
N TRP A 144 -9.89 -17.31 -6.01
CA TRP A 144 -9.42 -18.43 -5.19
C TRP A 144 -10.57 -19.29 -4.68
N GLN A 145 -11.76 -18.70 -4.50
CA GLN A 145 -12.99 -19.44 -4.17
C GLN A 145 -13.59 -20.20 -5.37
N GLY A 146 -13.03 -20.02 -6.58
CA GLY A 146 -13.52 -20.66 -7.80
C GLY A 146 -14.71 -19.97 -8.44
N LEU A 147 -15.01 -18.74 -8.02
CA LEU A 147 -15.94 -17.85 -8.71
C LEU A 147 -15.18 -17.11 -9.82
N ARG A 148 -15.87 -16.80 -10.92
CA ARG A 148 -15.27 -16.08 -12.04
C ARG A 148 -15.33 -14.57 -11.78
N CYS A 149 -14.22 -13.99 -11.33
CA CYS A 149 -14.04 -12.55 -11.18
C CYS A 149 -12.83 -12.10 -12.00
N ASP A 150 -12.94 -11.02 -12.77
CA ASP A 150 -11.81 -10.46 -13.53
C ASP A 150 -11.73 -8.94 -13.40
N VAL A 151 -12.41 -8.38 -12.39
CA VAL A 151 -12.55 -6.93 -12.19
C VAL A 151 -11.19 -6.25 -11.99
N CYS A 152 -10.35 -6.77 -11.08
CA CYS A 152 -9.02 -6.20 -10.82
C CYS A 152 -8.09 -6.28 -12.04
N TYR A 153 -8.25 -7.30 -12.89
CA TYR A 153 -7.51 -7.49 -14.13
C TYR A 153 -7.98 -6.49 -15.19
N ARG A 154 -9.29 -6.36 -15.41
CA ARG A 154 -9.88 -5.48 -16.43
C ARG A 154 -9.71 -3.99 -16.16
N VAL A 155 -9.74 -3.59 -14.88
CA VAL A 155 -9.57 -2.17 -14.50
C VAL A 155 -8.10 -1.71 -14.57
N CYS A 156 -7.16 -2.65 -14.70
CA CYS A 156 -5.74 -2.31 -14.72
C CYS A 156 -5.38 -1.58 -16.03
N PRO A 157 -4.79 -0.37 -15.95
CA PRO A 157 -4.34 0.36 -17.15
C PRO A 157 -3.24 -0.36 -17.91
N LEU A 158 -2.47 -1.20 -17.22
CA LEU A 158 -1.38 -2.02 -17.76
C LEU A 158 -1.75 -3.50 -17.75
N ILE A 159 -2.94 -3.82 -18.28
CA ILE A 159 -3.41 -5.20 -18.44
C ILE A 159 -2.39 -6.06 -19.20
N ASP A 160 -2.28 -7.33 -18.82
CA ASP A 160 -1.31 -8.31 -19.36
C ASP A 160 0.18 -7.98 -19.14
N LYS A 161 0.48 -6.80 -18.56
CA LYS A 161 1.84 -6.40 -18.17
C LYS A 161 1.98 -6.37 -16.66
N ALA A 162 1.20 -5.51 -15.99
CA ALA A 162 1.21 -5.36 -14.54
C ALA A 162 0.40 -6.45 -13.82
N ILE A 163 -0.60 -7.02 -14.48
CA ILE A 163 -1.44 -8.09 -13.91
C ILE A 163 -1.85 -9.08 -14.99
N THR A 164 -1.74 -10.37 -14.69
CA THR A 164 -2.21 -11.48 -15.53
C THR A 164 -3.22 -12.33 -14.75
N LEU A 165 -3.98 -13.16 -15.46
CA LEU A 165 -4.84 -14.20 -14.86
C LEU A 165 -4.21 -15.56 -15.12
N GLU A 166 -3.54 -16.10 -14.10
CA GLU A 166 -2.88 -17.40 -14.18
C GLU A 166 -3.89 -18.53 -13.96
N MET A 167 -3.90 -19.48 -14.89
CA MET A 167 -4.79 -20.63 -14.83
C MET A 167 -4.23 -21.68 -13.88
N GLN A 168 -4.99 -22.05 -12.85
CA GLN A 168 -4.67 -23.18 -11.97
C GLN A 168 -5.79 -24.20 -11.98
N HIS A 169 -5.43 -25.49 -11.90
CA HIS A 169 -6.42 -26.56 -11.88
C HIS A 169 -7.20 -26.57 -10.55
N ASN A 170 -8.53 -26.62 -10.63
CA ASN A 170 -9.36 -26.75 -9.43
C ASN A 170 -9.50 -28.22 -9.03
N GLU A 171 -8.68 -28.66 -8.08
CA GLU A 171 -8.69 -30.04 -7.57
C GLU A 171 -10.04 -30.46 -6.96
N ARG A 172 -10.81 -29.53 -6.38
CA ARG A 172 -12.11 -29.82 -5.76
C ARG A 172 -13.17 -30.23 -6.77
N THR A 173 -13.17 -29.63 -7.96
CA THR A 173 -14.21 -29.88 -8.98
C THR A 173 -13.72 -30.67 -10.18
N GLY A 174 -12.40 -30.74 -10.41
CA GLY A 174 -11.77 -31.46 -11.52
C GLY A 174 -12.13 -30.97 -12.92
N LYS A 175 -12.99 -29.95 -13.05
CA LYS A 175 -13.55 -29.46 -14.33
C LYS A 175 -13.34 -27.97 -14.55
N HIS A 176 -13.23 -27.18 -13.48
CA HIS A 176 -13.03 -25.74 -13.58
C HIS A 176 -11.56 -25.39 -13.35
N ALA A 177 -11.14 -24.23 -13.85
CA ALA A 177 -9.86 -23.63 -13.52
C ALA A 177 -10.09 -22.44 -12.58
N TYR A 178 -9.18 -22.24 -11.64
CA TYR A 178 -9.02 -20.97 -10.96
C TYR A 178 -8.29 -20.00 -11.89
N LEU A 179 -8.77 -18.75 -11.94
CA LEU A 179 -8.16 -17.65 -12.68
C LEU A 179 -7.46 -16.72 -11.68
N ILE A 180 -6.27 -17.09 -11.21
CA ILE A 180 -5.62 -16.37 -10.12
C ILE A 180 -4.99 -15.08 -10.62
N PRO A 181 -5.42 -13.90 -10.12
CA PRO A 181 -4.78 -12.64 -10.49
C PRO A 181 -3.36 -12.61 -9.93
N THR A 182 -2.39 -12.45 -10.83
CA THR A 182 -0.97 -12.41 -10.52
C THR A 182 -0.39 -11.08 -10.93
N VAL A 183 0.17 -10.33 -9.98
CA VAL A 183 0.73 -9.00 -10.21
C VAL A 183 2.23 -9.10 -10.48
N HIS A 184 2.68 -8.42 -11.51
CA HIS A 184 4.10 -8.37 -11.91
C HIS A 184 4.74 -7.07 -11.46
N SER A 185 5.71 -7.17 -10.54
CA SER A 185 6.28 -6.01 -9.83
C SER A 185 7.14 -5.07 -10.69
N ASP A 186 7.58 -5.53 -11.85
CA ASP A 186 8.35 -4.78 -12.83
C ASP A 186 7.47 -3.79 -13.60
N ALA A 187 6.21 -4.15 -13.87
CA ALA A 187 5.26 -3.33 -14.60
C ALA A 187 4.21 -2.63 -13.72
N CYS A 188 3.89 -3.17 -12.54
CA CYS A 188 2.92 -2.55 -11.64
C CYS A 188 3.35 -1.17 -11.17
N THR A 189 2.51 -0.16 -11.39
CA THR A 189 2.77 1.22 -10.96
C THR A 189 2.33 1.52 -9.54
N GLY A 190 1.47 0.67 -8.96
CA GLY A 190 0.81 0.93 -7.69
C GLY A 190 -0.30 1.98 -7.77
N CYS A 191 -0.94 2.18 -8.92
CA CYS A 191 -2.01 3.18 -9.08
C CYS A 191 -3.25 2.94 -8.20
N GLY A 192 -3.49 1.71 -7.74
CA GLY A 192 -4.60 1.43 -6.81
C GLY A 192 -5.94 1.10 -7.45
N LYS A 193 -6.10 1.23 -8.78
CA LYS A 193 -7.39 0.95 -9.46
C LYS A 193 -7.92 -0.47 -9.18
N CYS A 194 -7.02 -1.44 -9.05
CA CYS A 194 -7.40 -2.82 -8.71
C CYS A 194 -7.93 -3.00 -7.27
N GLU A 195 -7.44 -2.20 -6.32
CA GLU A 195 -7.88 -2.24 -4.91
C GLU A 195 -9.22 -1.53 -4.73
N GLU A 196 -9.41 -0.38 -5.38
CA GLU A 196 -10.68 0.33 -5.38
C GLU A 196 -11.79 -0.51 -6.03
N ALA A 197 -11.53 -1.07 -7.22
CA ALA A 197 -12.52 -1.86 -7.95
C ALA A 197 -12.80 -3.25 -7.34
N CYS A 198 -12.07 -3.66 -6.31
CA CYS A 198 -12.32 -4.94 -5.65
C CYS A 198 -13.73 -4.95 -5.04
N VAL A 199 -14.57 -5.87 -5.50
CA VAL A 199 -16.01 -5.96 -5.15
C VAL A 199 -16.28 -6.41 -3.71
N LEU A 200 -15.25 -6.83 -2.98
CA LEU A 200 -15.35 -7.21 -1.58
C LEU A 200 -15.41 -5.96 -0.70
N GLU A 201 -16.04 -6.05 0.49
CA GLU A 201 -16.08 -4.93 1.45
C GLU A 201 -14.66 -4.53 1.89
N GLU A 202 -13.86 -5.53 2.26
CA GLU A 202 -12.42 -5.42 2.48
C GLU A 202 -11.69 -6.04 1.29
N ALA A 203 -10.86 -5.25 0.59
CA ALA A 203 -10.22 -5.69 -0.64
C ALA A 203 -9.19 -6.81 -0.39
N ALA A 204 -9.30 -7.90 -1.14
CA ALA A 204 -8.35 -9.02 -1.10
C ALA A 204 -7.01 -8.68 -1.77
N ILE A 205 -7.04 -7.77 -2.76
CA ILE A 205 -5.86 -7.18 -3.38
C ILE A 205 -5.67 -5.77 -2.85
N LYS A 206 -4.50 -5.47 -2.30
CA LYS A 206 -4.16 -4.16 -1.75
C LYS A 206 -2.85 -3.65 -2.33
N VAL A 207 -2.72 -2.33 -2.45
CA VAL A 207 -1.48 -1.69 -2.85
C VAL A 207 -0.68 -1.29 -1.62
N LEU A 208 0.55 -1.76 -1.56
CA LEU A 208 1.47 -1.50 -0.48
C LEU A 208 2.69 -0.71 -0.97
N PRO A 209 3.34 0.08 -0.12
CA PRO A 209 4.66 0.64 -0.40
C PRO A 209 5.64 -0.44 -0.86
N MET A 210 6.49 -0.13 -1.83
CA MET A 210 7.41 -1.11 -2.45
C MET A 210 8.26 -1.86 -1.43
N GLN A 211 8.73 -1.17 -0.39
CA GLN A 211 9.58 -1.71 0.66
C GLN A 211 8.86 -2.73 1.55
N LEU A 212 7.53 -2.62 1.67
CA LEU A 212 6.70 -3.58 2.42
C LEU A 212 6.25 -4.73 1.53
N ALA A 213 6.02 -4.45 0.25
CA ALA A 213 5.44 -5.41 -0.69
C ALA A 213 6.46 -6.40 -1.26
N LYS A 214 7.70 -5.95 -1.52
CA LYS A 214 8.68 -6.69 -2.31
C LYS A 214 9.88 -7.12 -1.48
N GLY A 215 10.14 -8.42 -1.46
CA GLY A 215 11.38 -8.98 -0.93
C GLY A 215 12.60 -8.68 -1.81
N VAL A 216 13.78 -8.64 -1.20
CA VAL A 216 15.07 -8.46 -1.90
C VAL A 216 15.89 -9.74 -1.71
N LEU A 217 16.43 -10.28 -2.81
CA LEU A 217 17.39 -11.37 -2.73
C LEU A 217 18.68 -10.85 -2.09
N GLY A 218 19.24 -11.62 -1.16
CA GLY A 218 20.54 -11.28 -0.57
C GLY A 218 21.60 -11.12 -1.67
N HIS A 219 22.46 -10.11 -1.55
CA HIS A 219 23.45 -9.75 -2.58
C HIS A 219 24.44 -10.87 -2.97
N HIS A 220 24.48 -11.95 -2.20
CA HIS A 220 25.30 -13.13 -2.45
C HIS A 220 24.60 -14.21 -3.29
N TYR A 221 23.27 -14.15 -3.44
CA TYR A 221 22.55 -15.10 -4.29
C TYR A 221 22.67 -14.68 -5.75
N ARG A 222 23.18 -15.59 -6.57
CA ARG A 222 23.26 -15.44 -8.02
C ARG A 222 22.52 -16.59 -8.68
N PHE A 223 21.68 -16.27 -9.66
CA PHE A 223 21.03 -17.28 -10.46
C PHE A 223 21.98 -17.75 -11.57
N GLY A 224 22.39 -19.01 -11.51
CA GLY A 224 23.37 -19.57 -12.45
C GLY A 224 22.97 -19.40 -13.93
N TRP A 225 21.67 -19.45 -14.24
CA TRP A 225 21.18 -19.22 -15.61
C TRP A 225 21.33 -17.76 -16.07
N GLN A 226 21.02 -16.78 -15.20
CA GLN A 226 21.20 -15.36 -15.54
C GLN A 226 22.68 -15.00 -15.71
N GLU A 227 23.53 -15.55 -14.85
CA GLU A 227 24.97 -15.30 -14.93
C GLU A 227 25.60 -15.99 -16.15
N LYS A 228 25.09 -17.17 -16.54
CA LYS A 228 25.44 -17.84 -17.80
C LYS A 228 25.04 -16.98 -19.01
N ASP A 229 23.82 -16.46 -19.03
CA ASP A 229 23.34 -15.60 -20.12
C ASP A 229 24.20 -14.34 -20.27
N LYS A 230 24.61 -13.72 -19.15
CA LYS A 230 25.55 -12.58 -19.15
C LYS A 230 26.94 -12.94 -19.67
N ALA A 231 27.45 -14.12 -19.31
CA ALA A 231 28.77 -14.58 -19.73
C ALA A 231 28.78 -15.13 -21.16
N GLY A 232 27.61 -15.42 -21.75
CA GLY A 232 27.50 -16.04 -23.07
C GLY A 232 27.96 -17.50 -23.13
N HIS A 233 28.38 -18.08 -22.01
CA HIS A 233 28.86 -19.45 -21.89
C HIS A 233 28.58 -20.02 -20.49
N SER A 234 28.65 -21.34 -20.33
CA SER A 234 28.58 -21.97 -19.00
C SER A 234 29.64 -21.38 -18.07
N LEU A 235 29.25 -21.07 -16.83
CA LEU A 235 30.17 -20.62 -15.78
C LEU A 235 30.89 -21.77 -15.09
N PHE A 236 30.44 -23.00 -15.34
CA PHE A 236 31.13 -24.19 -14.88
C PHE A 236 32.25 -24.52 -15.87
N GLU A 237 33.49 -24.38 -15.42
CA GLU A 237 34.68 -24.88 -16.10
C GLU A 237 34.83 -26.37 -15.81
N GLY A 238 34.12 -27.21 -16.57
CA GLY A 238 34.20 -28.67 -16.45
C GLY A 238 32.97 -29.41 -17.01
N GLU A 239 33.08 -30.72 -17.19
CA GLU A 239 31.96 -31.60 -17.51
C GLU A 239 30.96 -31.58 -16.34
N THR A 240 29.68 -31.35 -16.61
CA THR A 240 28.61 -31.49 -15.62
C THR A 240 28.67 -32.90 -15.03
N ILE A 241 29.02 -32.99 -13.74
CA ILE A 241 29.07 -34.27 -13.03
C ILE A 241 27.69 -34.91 -13.08
N SER A 242 27.54 -36.02 -13.80
CA SER A 242 26.31 -36.79 -13.81
C SER A 242 26.18 -37.52 -12.47
N LEU A 243 25.27 -37.07 -11.61
CA LEU A 243 24.94 -37.80 -10.39
C LEU A 243 24.22 -39.10 -10.77
N PRO A 244 24.50 -40.23 -10.08
CA PRO A 244 23.83 -41.50 -10.37
C PRO A 244 22.32 -41.34 -10.14
N VAL A 245 21.54 -41.56 -11.19
CA VAL A 245 20.07 -41.54 -11.12
C VAL A 245 19.62 -42.79 -10.37
N ARG A 246 19.15 -42.64 -9.13
CA ARG A 246 18.45 -43.72 -8.42
C ARG A 246 17.11 -43.95 -9.11
N GLN A 247 16.99 -45.06 -9.83
CA GLN A 247 15.70 -45.52 -10.33
C GLN A 247 14.90 -46.11 -9.15
N PRO A 248 13.58 -45.89 -9.09
CA PRO A 248 12.74 -46.58 -8.10
C PRO A 248 12.84 -48.09 -8.33
N GLU A 249 13.04 -48.84 -7.24
CA GLU A 249 13.06 -50.30 -7.30
C GLU A 249 11.71 -50.80 -7.85
N VAL A 250 11.76 -51.55 -8.94
CA VAL A 250 10.58 -52.18 -9.54
C VAL A 250 10.07 -53.23 -8.55
N LYS A 251 8.86 -53.00 -8.01
CA LYS A 251 8.11 -54.01 -7.24
C LYS A 251 7.28 -54.88 -8.16
#